data_AF-A0A432QYZ9-F1
#
_entry.id   AF-A0A432QYZ9-F1
#
_cell.length_a   1.000
_cell.length_b   1.000
_cell.length_c   1.000
_cell.angle_alpha   90.00
_cell.angle_beta   90.00
_cell.angle_gamma   90.00
#
_symmetry.space_group_name_H-M   'P 1'
#
loop_
_entity.id
_entity.type
_entity.pdbx_description
1 polymer ?
#
loop_
_entity_poly.entity_id
_entity_poly.type
_entity_poly.pdbx_seq_one_letter_code
_entity_poly.pdbx_strand_id
1 'polypeptide(L)'
;MILKIKSLHQDLRQEEKELNTLSLAYASLRESQEENIKALKILQQAAKLAQAQTAAKLSGIVTKAIRAVLNKPYEFHLEFVERRGATECDIFVTLHGNRASILGATGGGLADVCSLALKVAYLLLSKNDRVLFLDECSRHVNSPRQRRLFATVIKTLSQEFEIQFIIASAIPELIEIADNLITVTQTNEVSHVVVTPNPGSN
;
A
#
# COMPACT_ATOMS: atom_id res chain seq x y z
N MET A 1 16.33 -12.79 -75.54
CA MET A 1 16.90 -11.57 -74.92
C MET A 1 15.81 -10.58 -74.50
N ILE A 2 14.93 -10.15 -75.40
CA ILE A 2 13.86 -9.15 -75.13
C ILE A 2 12.87 -9.59 -74.05
N LEU A 3 12.44 -10.86 -74.03
CA LEU A 3 11.53 -11.40 -73.00
C LEU A 3 12.10 -11.32 -71.58
N LYS A 4 13.42 -11.54 -71.43
CA LYS A 4 14.10 -11.52 -70.13
C LYS A 4 14.34 -10.10 -69.62
N ILE A 5 14.50 -9.13 -70.54
CA ILE A 5 14.54 -7.70 -70.22
C ILE A 5 13.15 -7.20 -69.78
N LYS A 6 12.06 -7.70 -70.39
CA LYS A 6 10.69 -7.37 -69.97
C LYS A 6 10.36 -7.90 -68.58
N SER A 7 10.73 -9.15 -68.26
CA SER A 7 10.50 -9.70 -66.92
C SER A 7 11.28 -8.93 -65.85
N LEU A 8 12.56 -8.63 -66.10
CA LEU A 8 13.37 -7.83 -65.16
C LEU A 8 12.77 -6.45 -64.88
N HIS A 9 12.25 -5.75 -65.89
CA HIS A 9 11.58 -4.45 -65.66
C HIS A 9 10.29 -4.59 -64.85
N GLN A 10 9.61 -5.73 -64.96
CA GLN A 10 8.40 -6.01 -64.19
C GLN A 10 8.73 -6.28 -62.73
N ASP A 11 9.78 -7.06 -62.48
CA ASP A 11 10.32 -7.34 -61.14
C ASP A 11 10.83 -6.05 -60.48
N LEU A 12 11.57 -5.21 -61.22
CA LEU A 12 12.06 -3.92 -60.71
C LEU A 12 10.91 -2.98 -60.30
N ARG A 13 9.82 -2.95 -61.08
CA ARG A 13 8.61 -2.18 -60.75
C ARG A 13 7.87 -2.75 -59.54
N GLN A 14 7.93 -4.06 -59.33
CA GLN A 14 7.33 -4.72 -58.18
C GLN A 14 8.11 -4.35 -56.91
N GLU A 15 9.44 -4.46 -56.94
CA GLU A 15 10.33 -4.06 -55.85
C GLU A 15 10.22 -2.58 -55.51
N GLU A 16 10.11 -1.68 -56.50
CA GLU A 16 9.88 -0.24 -56.26
C GLU A 16 8.55 0.03 -55.55
N LYS A 17 7.49 -0.71 -55.87
CA LYS A 17 6.21 -0.61 -55.16
C LYS A 17 6.32 -1.13 -53.74
N GLU A 18 6.95 -2.28 -53.55
CA GLU A 18 7.17 -2.87 -52.23
C GLU A 18 8.00 -1.94 -51.34
N LEU A 19 9.09 -1.38 -51.87
CA LEU A 19 9.94 -0.41 -51.18
C LEU A 19 9.15 0.84 -50.76
N ASN A 20 8.29 1.37 -51.64
CA ASN A 20 7.42 2.50 -51.31
C ASN A 20 6.41 2.15 -50.21
N THR A 21 5.76 0.98 -50.28
CA THR A 21 4.83 0.54 -49.23
C THR A 21 5.52 0.34 -47.89
N LEU A 22 6.72 -0.25 -47.89
CA LEU A 22 7.52 -0.47 -46.69
C LEU A 22 8.00 0.84 -46.09
N SER A 23 8.41 1.80 -46.92
CA SER A 23 8.80 3.15 -46.50
C SER A 23 7.64 3.88 -45.81
N LEU A 24 6.43 3.81 -46.37
CA LEU A 24 5.23 4.38 -45.75
C LEU A 24 4.89 3.70 -44.42
N ALA A 25 4.95 2.37 -44.37
CA ALA A 25 4.72 1.61 -43.14
C ALA A 25 5.75 1.99 -42.05
N TYR A 26 7.03 2.08 -42.41
CA TYR A 26 8.09 2.49 -41.49
C TYR A 26 7.88 3.90 -40.94
N ALA A 27 7.49 4.85 -41.80
CA ALA A 27 7.16 6.21 -41.38
C ALA A 27 6.01 6.23 -40.35
N SER A 28 4.92 5.50 -40.63
CA SER A 28 3.77 5.41 -39.71
C SER A 28 4.11 4.75 -38.38
N LEU A 29 4.95 3.69 -38.40
CA LEU A 29 5.36 2.98 -37.20
C LEU A 29 6.25 3.86 -36.32
N ARG A 30 7.16 4.63 -36.95
CA ARG A 30 8.01 5.59 -36.25
C ARG A 30 7.19 6.70 -35.59
N GLU A 31 6.18 7.22 -36.28
CA GLU A 31 5.26 8.23 -35.71
C GLU A 31 4.52 7.67 -34.49
N SER A 32 3.93 6.47 -34.61
CA SER A 32 3.27 5.79 -33.48
C SER A 32 4.22 5.53 -32.31
N GLN A 33 5.48 5.17 -32.58
CA GLN A 33 6.49 5.00 -31.53
C GLN A 33 6.76 6.32 -30.80
N GLU A 34 6.89 7.44 -31.52
CA GLU A 34 7.11 8.77 -30.92
C GLU A 34 5.91 9.21 -30.07
N GLU A 35 4.68 8.94 -30.51
CA GLU A 35 3.47 9.18 -29.72
C GLU A 35 3.42 8.34 -28.45
N ASN A 36 3.73 7.04 -28.54
CA ASN A 36 3.77 6.14 -27.39
C ASN A 36 4.82 6.59 -26.35
N ILE A 37 5.98 7.08 -26.79
CA ILE A 37 7.00 7.64 -25.90
C ILE A 37 6.48 8.89 -25.18
N LYS A 38 5.74 9.77 -25.87
CA LYS A 38 5.14 10.96 -25.25
C LYS A 38 4.06 10.57 -24.24
N ALA A 39 3.18 9.64 -24.59
CA ALA A 39 2.14 9.13 -23.70
C ALA A 39 2.75 8.48 -22.45
N LEU A 40 3.79 7.66 -22.62
CA LEU A 40 4.52 7.05 -21.51
C LEU A 40 5.08 8.10 -20.53
N LYS A 41 5.69 9.18 -21.04
CA LYS A 41 6.21 10.27 -20.19
C LYS A 41 5.10 10.94 -19.37
N ILE A 42 3.95 11.19 -19.99
CA ILE A 42 2.79 11.78 -19.29
C ILE A 42 2.31 10.85 -18.18
N LEU A 43 2.17 9.55 -18.48
CA LEU A 43 1.75 8.54 -17.50
C LEU A 43 2.76 8.43 -16.35
N GLN A 44 4.06 8.43 -16.63
CA GLN A 44 5.11 8.41 -15.61
C GLN A 44 5.02 9.63 -14.69
N GLN A 45 4.79 10.83 -15.26
CA GLN A 45 4.66 12.05 -14.47
C GLN A 45 3.38 12.06 -13.63
N ALA A 46 2.27 11.60 -14.19
CA ALA A 46 1.01 11.43 -13.45
C ALA A 46 1.16 10.42 -12.30
N ALA A 47 1.82 9.28 -12.56
CA ALA A 47 2.11 8.27 -11.56
C ALA A 47 2.97 8.85 -10.42
N LYS A 48 4.03 9.60 -10.74
CA LYS A 48 4.90 10.24 -9.74
C LYS A 48 4.15 11.22 -8.85
N LEU A 49 3.25 12.02 -9.42
CA LEU A 49 2.41 12.95 -8.64
C LEU A 49 1.43 12.21 -7.73
N ALA A 50 0.75 11.19 -8.24
CA ALA A 50 -0.19 10.38 -7.46
C ALA A 50 0.52 9.65 -6.30
N GLN A 51 1.71 9.10 -6.57
CA GLN A 51 2.59 8.47 -5.59
C GLN A 51 3.03 9.46 -4.51
N ALA A 52 3.50 10.64 -4.88
CA ALA A 52 3.92 11.67 -3.91
C ALA A 52 2.75 12.14 -3.01
N GLN A 53 1.55 12.33 -3.59
CA GLN A 53 0.37 12.69 -2.82
C GLN A 53 -0.05 11.59 -1.85
N THR A 54 0.00 10.33 -2.30
CA THR A 54 -0.28 9.16 -1.47
C THR A 54 0.72 9.06 -0.32
N ALA A 55 2.01 9.15 -0.63
CA ALA A 55 3.09 9.13 0.34
C ALA A 55 2.91 10.17 1.45
N ALA A 56 2.61 11.42 1.10
CA ALA A 56 2.41 12.50 2.06
C ALA A 56 1.19 12.25 2.97
N LYS A 57 0.06 11.80 2.40
CA LYS A 57 -1.16 11.48 3.17
C LYS A 57 -0.91 10.34 4.15
N LEU A 58 -0.32 9.24 3.68
CA LEU A 58 -0.03 8.08 4.52
C LEU A 58 0.97 8.42 5.61
N SER A 59 2.02 9.17 5.26
CA SER A 59 3.02 9.62 6.23
C SER A 59 2.41 10.46 7.34
N GLY A 60 1.48 11.36 7.02
CA GLY A 60 0.75 12.14 8.01
C GLY A 60 -0.12 11.29 8.95
N ILE A 61 -0.87 10.33 8.41
CA ILE A 61 -1.75 9.44 9.20
C ILE A 61 -0.91 8.57 10.14
N VAL A 62 0.11 7.89 9.61
CA VAL A 62 0.95 6.98 10.38
C VAL A 62 1.73 7.74 11.45
N THR A 63 2.25 8.94 11.12
CA THR A 63 2.91 9.81 12.10
C THR A 63 2.00 10.18 13.27
N LYS A 64 0.74 10.55 13.00
CA LYS A 64 -0.24 10.87 14.05
C LYS A 64 -0.51 9.67 14.95
N ALA A 65 -0.70 8.47 14.36
CA ALA A 65 -0.92 7.24 15.10
C ALA A 65 0.28 6.89 16.01
N ILE A 66 1.50 6.95 15.48
CA ILE A 66 2.73 6.68 16.25
C ILE A 66 2.84 7.65 17.43
N ARG A 67 2.64 8.94 17.21
CA ARG A 67 2.73 9.97 18.26
C ARG A 67 1.68 9.76 19.35
N ALA A 68 0.45 9.39 18.96
CA ALA A 68 -0.63 9.12 19.89
C ALA A 68 -0.33 7.92 20.81
N VAL A 69 0.25 6.84 20.27
CA VAL A 69 0.51 5.61 21.06
C VAL A 69 1.81 5.67 21.83
N LEU A 70 2.91 6.07 21.18
CA LEU A 70 4.24 5.99 21.76
C LEU A 70 4.64 7.24 22.55
N ASN A 71 3.89 8.36 22.41
CA ASN A 71 4.19 9.65 23.01
C ASN A 71 5.64 10.11 22.74
N LYS A 72 6.11 9.86 21.52
CA LYS A 72 7.45 10.22 21.02
C LYS A 72 7.30 10.97 19.70
N PRO A 73 8.17 11.96 19.40
CA PRO A 73 8.06 12.79 18.20
C PRO A 73 8.61 12.07 16.97
N TYR A 74 8.20 10.82 16.75
CA TYR A 74 8.52 10.11 15.51
C TYR A 74 7.81 10.79 14.34
N GLU A 75 8.46 10.74 13.19
CA GLU A 75 7.86 11.05 11.89
C GLU A 75 8.03 9.84 11.01
N PHE A 76 6.94 9.39 10.43
CA PHE A 76 6.95 8.32 9.45
C PHE A 76 7.14 8.91 8.06
N HIS A 77 7.97 8.24 7.26
CA HIS A 77 8.28 8.64 5.89
C HIS A 77 8.08 7.47 4.95
N LEU A 78 7.45 7.79 3.82
CA LEU A 78 7.24 6.88 2.70
C LEU A 78 7.79 7.58 1.45
N GLU A 79 8.79 6.99 0.81
CA GLU A 79 9.44 7.57 -0.37
C GLU A 79 9.39 6.58 -1.54
N PHE A 80 8.72 6.98 -2.62
CA PHE A 80 8.75 6.22 -3.87
C PHE A 80 10.03 6.54 -4.63
N VAL A 81 10.83 5.51 -4.90
CA VAL A 81 12.13 5.61 -5.56
C VAL A 81 12.16 4.70 -6.78
N GLU A 82 12.78 5.17 -7.86
CA GLU A 82 12.94 4.36 -9.07
C GLU A 82 14.27 3.61 -9.02
N ARG A 83 14.21 2.28 -9.00
CA ARG A 83 15.39 1.40 -9.00
C ARG A 83 15.22 0.38 -10.12
N ARG A 84 16.18 0.32 -11.05
CA ARG A 84 16.23 -0.66 -12.16
C ARG A 84 14.94 -0.68 -13.02
N GLY A 85 14.33 0.48 -13.25
CA GLY A 85 13.09 0.61 -14.03
C GLY A 85 11.83 0.14 -13.31
N ALA A 86 11.91 -0.18 -12.01
CA ALA A 86 10.77 -0.46 -11.15
C ALA A 86 10.62 0.64 -10.10
N THR A 87 9.37 0.97 -9.75
CA THR A 87 9.08 1.81 -8.59
C THR A 87 9.17 0.95 -7.33
N GLU A 88 10.09 1.32 -6.44
CA GLU A 88 10.19 0.78 -5.08
C GLU A 88 9.70 1.82 -4.07
N CYS A 89 9.47 1.37 -2.83
CA CYS A 89 8.99 2.20 -1.74
C CYS A 89 9.91 2.03 -0.53
N ASP A 90 10.63 3.08 -0.18
CA ASP A 90 11.40 3.13 1.05
C ASP A 90 10.50 3.57 2.20
N ILE A 91 10.52 2.81 3.29
CA ILE A 91 9.72 3.09 4.49
C ILE A 91 10.66 3.22 5.68
N PHE A 92 10.56 4.33 6.41
CA PHE A 92 11.40 4.59 7.58
C PHE A 92 10.74 5.57 8.54
N VAL A 93 11.34 5.76 9.71
CA VAL A 93 10.97 6.82 10.64
C VAL A 93 12.15 7.74 10.90
N THR A 94 11.89 8.98 11.28
CA THR A 94 12.88 9.87 11.89
C THR A 94 12.52 10.14 13.34
N LEU A 95 13.55 10.23 14.19
CA LEU A 95 13.43 10.67 15.58
C LEU A 95 14.43 11.80 15.81
N HIS A 96 13.94 13.01 16.10
CA HIS A 96 14.79 14.21 16.21
C HIS A 96 15.69 14.41 14.96
N GLY A 97 15.16 14.15 13.77
CA GLY A 97 15.88 14.27 12.50
C GLY A 97 16.75 13.05 12.13
N ASN A 98 16.97 12.10 13.04
CA ASN A 98 17.78 10.91 12.76
C ASN A 98 16.93 9.80 12.14
N ARG A 99 17.30 9.35 10.93
CA ARG A 99 16.65 8.23 10.23
C ARG A 99 16.89 6.92 10.99
N ALA A 100 15.81 6.17 11.20
CA ALA A 100 15.83 4.86 11.82
C ALA A 100 14.94 3.88 11.04
N SER A 101 15.36 2.62 10.99
CA SER A 101 14.56 1.52 10.44
C SER A 101 13.49 1.11 11.44
N ILE A 102 12.25 1.01 10.98
CA ILE A 102 11.07 0.59 11.77
C ILE A 102 11.27 -0.80 12.37
N LEU A 103 11.82 -1.73 11.59
CA LEU A 103 12.06 -3.12 12.00
C LEU A 103 13.39 -3.30 12.74
N GLY A 104 14.26 -2.29 12.73
CA GLY A 104 15.56 -2.33 13.38
C GLY A 104 15.47 -1.93 14.85
N ALA A 105 16.41 -1.09 15.29
CA ALA A 105 16.64 -0.73 16.68
C ALA A 105 15.54 0.10 17.37
N THR A 106 14.42 0.44 16.69
CA THR A 106 13.37 1.30 17.26
C THR A 106 12.26 0.56 18.02
N GLY A 107 12.27 -0.78 18.02
CA GLY A 107 11.45 -1.63 18.88
C GLY A 107 10.14 -2.10 18.25
N GLY A 108 9.70 -3.32 18.60
CA GLY A 108 8.53 -3.96 18.02
C GLY A 108 7.22 -3.18 18.19
N GLY A 109 7.07 -2.41 19.27
CA GLY A 109 5.88 -1.58 19.48
C GLY A 109 5.72 -0.48 18.42
N LEU A 110 6.81 0.05 17.86
CA LEU A 110 6.74 0.96 16.71
C LEU A 110 6.26 0.21 15.46
N ALA A 111 6.80 -0.98 15.21
CA ALA A 111 6.40 -1.80 14.07
C ALA A 111 4.91 -2.17 14.13
N ASP A 112 4.38 -2.51 15.31
CA ASP A 112 2.96 -2.83 15.48
C ASP A 112 2.05 -1.63 15.16
N VAL A 113 2.40 -0.42 15.62
CA VAL A 113 1.63 0.80 15.32
C VAL A 113 1.71 1.16 13.85
N CYS A 114 2.90 1.11 13.25
CA CYS A 114 3.09 1.32 11.82
C CYS A 114 2.28 0.31 10.99
N SER A 115 2.29 -0.97 11.39
CA SER A 115 1.56 -2.02 10.70
C SER A 115 0.06 -1.76 10.70
N LEU A 116 -0.52 -1.41 11.85
CA LEU A 116 -1.93 -1.05 11.96
C LEU A 116 -2.28 0.14 11.05
N ALA A 117 -1.53 1.23 11.19
CA ALA A 117 -1.81 2.45 10.45
C ALA A 117 -1.66 2.24 8.94
N LEU A 118 -0.68 1.45 8.48
CA LEU A 118 -0.50 1.11 7.08
C LEU A 118 -1.59 0.18 6.54
N LYS A 119 -2.09 -0.77 7.33
CA LYS A 119 -3.23 -1.61 6.94
C LYS A 119 -4.50 -0.77 6.75
N VAL A 120 -4.77 0.15 7.68
CA VAL A 120 -5.90 1.08 7.59
C VAL A 120 -5.75 1.99 6.37
N ALA A 121 -4.56 2.57 6.18
CA ALA A 121 -4.23 3.36 5.01
C ALA A 121 -4.49 2.61 3.69
N TYR A 122 -4.01 1.36 3.59
CA TYR A 122 -4.25 0.53 2.42
C TYR A 122 -5.75 0.27 2.21
N LEU A 123 -6.48 -0.05 3.28
CA LEU A 123 -7.92 -0.30 3.22
C LEU A 123 -8.68 0.90 2.67
N LEU A 124 -8.36 2.10 3.15
CA LEU A 124 -8.95 3.37 2.71
C LEU A 124 -8.64 3.74 1.24
N LEU A 125 -7.50 3.28 0.72
CA LEU A 125 -7.11 3.49 -0.69
C LEU A 125 -7.62 2.38 -1.61
N SER A 126 -7.99 1.23 -1.05
CA SER A 126 -8.48 0.08 -1.79
C SER A 126 -9.99 0.21 -2.09
N LYS A 127 -10.48 -0.66 -2.98
CA LYS A 127 -11.93 -0.84 -3.21
C LYS A 127 -12.53 -1.93 -2.31
N ASN A 128 -11.77 -2.44 -1.35
CA ASN A 128 -12.22 -3.52 -0.48
C ASN A 128 -13.23 -2.99 0.54
N ASP A 129 -14.05 -3.90 1.07
CA ASP A 129 -14.92 -3.61 2.19
C ASP A 129 -14.10 -3.14 3.40
N ARG A 130 -14.69 -2.24 4.20
CA ARG A 130 -14.02 -1.64 5.35
C ARG A 130 -14.00 -2.58 6.56
N VAL A 131 -13.42 -3.77 6.40
CA VAL A 131 -13.26 -4.78 7.45
C VAL A 131 -11.79 -5.13 7.60
N LEU A 132 -11.28 -5.13 8.83
CA LEU A 132 -9.90 -5.49 9.13
C LEU A 132 -9.83 -6.57 10.21
N PHE A 133 -9.24 -7.71 9.86
CA PHE A 133 -8.91 -8.79 10.78
C PHE A 133 -7.51 -8.57 11.36
N LEU A 134 -7.40 -8.63 12.68
CA LEU A 134 -6.15 -8.44 13.42
C LEU A 134 -5.95 -9.62 14.38
N ASP A 135 -4.84 -10.32 14.23
CA ASP A 135 -4.44 -11.41 15.13
C ASP A 135 -3.28 -10.94 16.01
N GLU A 136 -3.49 -10.93 17.32
CA GLU A 136 -2.57 -10.46 18.37
C GLU A 136 -1.87 -9.13 18.03
N CYS A 137 -2.67 -8.16 17.57
CA CYS A 137 -2.15 -6.82 17.29
C CYS A 137 -1.67 -6.15 18.59
N SER A 138 -0.51 -5.49 18.55
CA SER A 138 0.17 -4.84 19.68
C SER A 138 0.95 -5.75 20.64
N ARG A 139 1.25 -7.00 20.25
CA ARG A 139 2.06 -7.94 21.04
C ARG A 139 3.38 -7.34 21.58
N HIS A 140 4.01 -6.42 20.85
CA HIS A 140 5.28 -5.80 21.24
C HIS A 140 5.10 -4.48 21.99
N VAL A 141 3.87 -4.06 22.28
CA VAL A 141 3.54 -2.89 23.08
C VAL A 141 3.42 -3.33 24.55
N ASN A 142 4.53 -3.25 25.27
CA ASN A 142 4.64 -3.86 26.60
C ASN A 142 3.97 -3.05 27.73
N SER A 143 3.82 -1.73 27.57
CA SER A 143 3.24 -0.89 28.61
C SER A 143 1.69 -0.93 28.56
N PRO A 144 1.00 -1.20 29.69
CA PRO A 144 -0.46 -1.10 29.76
C PRO A 144 -1.00 0.25 29.27
N ARG A 145 -0.29 1.34 29.60
CA ARG A 145 -0.64 2.68 29.12
C ARG A 145 -0.57 2.77 27.59
N GLN A 146 0.47 2.23 26.98
CA GLN A 146 0.62 2.26 25.52
C GLN A 146 -0.39 1.34 24.84
N ARG A 147 -0.72 0.17 25.41
CA ARG A 147 -1.78 -0.70 24.90
C ARG A 147 -3.14 -0.04 24.95
N ARG A 148 -3.45 0.67 26.04
CA ARG A 148 -4.68 1.47 26.13
C ARG A 148 -4.73 2.56 25.06
N LEU A 149 -3.63 3.28 24.83
CA LEU A 149 -3.57 4.27 23.75
C LEU A 149 -3.70 3.63 22.36
N PHE A 150 -3.08 2.46 22.15
CA PHE A 150 -3.23 1.69 20.91
C PHE A 150 -4.69 1.26 20.68
N ALA A 151 -5.35 0.76 21.72
CA ALA A 151 -6.78 0.45 21.71
C ALA A 151 -7.62 1.69 21.38
N THR A 152 -7.36 2.82 22.03
CA THR A 152 -8.04 4.09 21.71
C THR A 152 -7.87 4.47 20.24
N VAL A 153 -6.65 4.35 19.68
CA VAL A 153 -6.41 4.61 18.25
C VAL A 153 -7.25 3.67 17.38
N ILE A 154 -7.33 2.37 17.68
CA ILE A 154 -8.22 1.45 16.95
C ILE A 154 -9.68 1.92 17.01
N LYS A 155 -10.17 2.27 18.20
CA LYS A 155 -11.55 2.73 18.39
C LYS A 155 -11.84 4.00 17.59
N THR A 156 -10.94 4.97 17.64
CA THR A 156 -11.03 6.21 16.86
C THR A 156 -11.03 5.93 15.36
N LEU A 157 -10.12 5.08 14.87
CA LEU A 157 -10.08 4.71 13.44
C LEU A 157 -11.35 3.96 13.00
N SER A 158 -11.93 3.13 13.87
CA SER A 158 -13.19 2.43 13.61
C SER A 158 -14.34 3.41 13.41
N GLN A 159 -14.45 4.41 14.30
CA GLN A 159 -15.52 5.40 14.27
C GLN A 159 -15.34 6.42 13.15
N GLU A 160 -14.13 6.96 12.96
CA GLU A 160 -13.86 7.99 11.95
C GLU A 160 -13.99 7.48 10.51
N PHE A 161 -13.59 6.24 10.29
CA PHE A 161 -13.53 5.67 8.94
C PHE A 161 -14.57 4.58 8.69
N GLU A 162 -15.45 4.31 9.66
CA GLU A 162 -16.46 3.25 9.60
C GLU A 162 -15.82 1.89 9.24
N ILE A 163 -14.69 1.59 9.89
CA ILE A 163 -13.95 0.33 9.71
C ILE A 163 -14.38 -0.64 10.80
N GLN A 164 -14.86 -1.82 10.39
CA GLN A 164 -15.10 -2.93 11.29
C GLN A 164 -13.78 -3.63 11.61
N PHE A 165 -13.37 -3.60 12.87
CA PHE A 165 -12.22 -4.37 13.34
C PHE A 165 -12.69 -5.68 13.97
N ILE A 166 -12.07 -6.79 13.55
CA ILE A 166 -12.24 -8.10 14.18
C ILE A 166 -10.88 -8.49 14.74
N ILE A 167 -10.77 -8.53 16.07
CA ILE A 167 -9.49 -8.64 16.77
C ILE A 167 -9.47 -9.91 17.60
N ALA A 168 -8.53 -10.80 17.33
CA ALA A 168 -8.18 -11.90 18.21
C ALA A 168 -7.06 -11.44 19.16
N SER A 169 -7.36 -11.31 20.45
CA SER A 169 -6.34 -11.01 21.44
C SER A 169 -6.76 -11.39 22.87
N ALA A 170 -5.77 -11.68 23.71
CA ALA A 170 -5.92 -11.79 25.16
C ALA A 170 -5.62 -10.48 25.91
N ILE A 171 -5.32 -9.38 25.21
CA ILE A 171 -4.94 -8.10 25.80
C ILE A 171 -6.16 -7.41 26.46
N PRO A 172 -6.15 -7.16 27.78
CA PRO A 172 -7.29 -6.56 28.49
C PRO A 172 -7.72 -5.20 27.92
N GLU A 173 -6.75 -4.35 27.56
CA GLU A 173 -7.05 -3.00 27.07
C GLU A 173 -7.78 -3.02 25.70
N LEU A 174 -7.62 -4.07 24.90
CA LEU A 174 -8.37 -4.27 23.65
C LEU A 174 -9.76 -4.85 23.91
N ILE A 175 -9.89 -5.73 24.89
CA ILE A 175 -11.17 -6.30 25.33
C ILE A 175 -12.08 -5.19 25.89
N GLU A 176 -11.51 -4.28 26.69
CA GLU A 176 -12.23 -3.16 27.32
C GLU A 176 -12.98 -2.28 26.31
N ILE A 177 -12.42 -2.06 25.11
CA ILE A 177 -12.97 -1.13 24.11
C ILE A 177 -13.90 -1.77 23.06
N ALA A 178 -13.97 -3.10 23.04
CA ALA A 178 -14.66 -3.85 21.99
C ALA A 178 -16.17 -3.64 22.06
N ASP A 179 -16.86 -3.44 20.92
CA ASP A 179 -18.32 -3.31 20.94
C ASP A 179 -19.01 -4.66 21.21
N ASN A 180 -18.43 -5.74 20.71
CA ASN A 180 -18.93 -7.10 20.88
C ASN A 180 -17.77 -7.99 21.34
N LEU A 181 -18.04 -8.87 22.32
CA LEU A 181 -17.04 -9.80 22.83
C LEU A 181 -17.41 -11.25 22.48
N ILE A 182 -16.50 -11.92 21.80
CA ILE A 182 -16.58 -13.37 21.53
C ILE A 182 -15.46 -14.03 22.33
N THR A 183 -15.84 -14.72 23.40
CA THR A 183 -14.89 -15.42 24.27
C THR A 183 -14.78 -16.88 23.83
N VAL A 184 -13.54 -17.33 23.61
CA VAL A 184 -13.23 -18.72 23.26
C VAL A 184 -12.44 -19.35 24.41
N THR A 185 -12.94 -20.44 24.98
CA THR A 185 -12.25 -21.23 26.02
C THR A 185 -12.05 -22.67 25.56
N GLN A 186 -11.08 -23.38 26.13
CA GLN A 186 -10.82 -24.78 25.81
C GLN A 186 -11.07 -25.67 27.04
N THR A 187 -11.88 -26.72 26.87
CA THR A 187 -12.06 -27.77 27.87
C THR A 187 -12.01 -29.13 27.19
N ASN A 188 -11.16 -30.04 27.69
CA ASN A 188 -10.94 -31.38 27.11
C ASN A 188 -10.68 -31.34 25.59
N GLU A 189 -9.76 -30.46 25.16
CA GLU A 189 -9.39 -30.24 23.75
C GLU A 189 -10.50 -29.69 22.83
N VAL A 190 -11.70 -29.43 23.36
CA VAL A 190 -12.82 -28.84 22.62
C VAL A 190 -12.90 -27.34 22.91
N SER A 191 -13.00 -26.54 21.85
CA SER A 191 -13.22 -25.09 21.95
C SER A 191 -14.69 -24.78 22.19
N HIS A 192 -14.97 -23.99 23.22
CA HIS A 192 -16.30 -23.47 23.55
C HIS A 192 -16.34 -21.97 23.27
N VAL A 193 -17.42 -21.52 22.61
CA VAL A 193 -17.59 -20.13 22.21
C VAL A 193 -18.78 -19.54 22.95
N VAL A 194 -18.56 -18.40 23.60
CA VAL A 194 -19.59 -17.62 24.28
C VAL A 194 -19.58 -16.21 23.69
N VAL A 195 -20.76 -15.75 23.27
CA VAL A 195 -20.94 -14.38 22.78
C VAL A 195 -21.56 -13.56 23.89
N THR A 196 -20.89 -12.49 24.29
CA THR A 196 -21.36 -11.56 25.32
C THR A 196 -21.45 -10.16 24.74
N PRO A 197 -22.58 -9.46 24.89
CA PRO A 197 -22.63 -8.01 24.68
C PRO A 197 -21.65 -7.34 25.64
N ASN A 198 -20.80 -6.42 25.18
CA ASN A 198 -19.89 -5.74 26.10
C ASN A 198 -20.69 -4.79 27.00
N PRO A 199 -20.62 -4.90 28.35
CA PRO A 199 -21.33 -3.99 29.27
C PRO A 199 -20.89 -2.52 29.18
N GLY A 200 -19.80 -2.20 28.45
CA GLY A 200 -19.24 -0.85 28.33
C GLY A 200 -19.68 -0.03 27.11
N SER A 201 -20.46 -0.58 26.17
CA SER A 201 -20.91 0.15 24.98
C SER A 201 -22.29 0.78 25.22
N ASN A 202 -22.31 2.04 25.66
CA ASN A 202 -23.44 2.96 25.49
C ASN A 202 -23.23 3.81 24.24
#